data_AF-A0A7S2YM43-F1
#
_entry.id   AF-A0A7S2YM43-F1
#
_cell.length_a   1.000
_cell.length_b   1.000
_cell.length_c   1.000
_cell.angle_alpha   90.00
_cell.angle_beta   90.00
_cell.angle_gamma   90.00
#
_symmetry.space_group_name_H-M   'P 1'
#
loop_
_entity.id
_entity.type
_entity.pdbx_description
1 polymer ?
#
loop_
_entity_poly.entity_id
_entity_poly.type
_entity_poly.pdbx_seq_one_letter_code
_entity_poly.pdbx_strand_id
1 'polypeptide(L)'
;LIQVMSTTMLFSFLLGCSLLAMAMGDAVTSKFNVLIPKELSKPNGYDHRDALFGIPPYGGTIQQQVYYADSTLCDSTKVDPTMGYPTRTEPWKSPFILLVDRGDCSFVQKVRNAQRAGASAVLIADNICICGHDECQDDISSGDGGNFCESQEPIMADDGSGSD
;
A
#
# COMPACT_ATOMS: atom_id res chain seq x y z
N LEU A 1 37.17 51.05 -33.10
CA LEU A 1 36.33 51.39 -31.94
C LEU A 1 35.78 50.09 -31.34
N ILE A 2 36.46 49.60 -30.31
CA ILE A 2 36.09 48.42 -29.55
C ILE A 2 35.04 48.90 -28.54
N GLN A 3 33.78 48.57 -28.76
CA GLN A 3 32.70 48.97 -27.87
C GLN A 3 32.63 47.96 -26.72
N VAL A 4 32.92 48.48 -25.54
CA VAL A 4 32.92 47.83 -24.23
C VAL A 4 31.53 47.23 -23.97
N MET A 5 31.33 45.97 -24.36
CA MET A 5 30.16 45.20 -23.95
C MET A 5 30.37 44.73 -22.51
N SER A 6 29.76 45.51 -21.64
CA SER A 6 29.61 45.39 -20.20
C SER A 6 29.66 43.94 -19.67
N THR A 7 30.77 43.57 -19.04
CA THR A 7 30.97 42.32 -18.29
C THR A 7 30.04 42.18 -17.07
N THR A 8 29.29 43.24 -16.72
CA THR A 8 28.31 43.22 -15.63
C THR A 8 27.04 42.45 -15.96
N MET A 9 26.68 42.28 -17.24
CA MET A 9 25.43 41.59 -17.61
C MET A 9 25.54 40.06 -17.55
N LEU A 10 26.74 39.51 -17.73
CA LEU A 10 27.00 38.07 -17.65
C LEU A 10 27.05 37.54 -16.20
N PHE A 11 27.45 38.39 -15.24
CA PHE A 11 27.47 38.01 -13.82
C PHE A 11 26.08 37.98 -13.17
N SER A 12 25.14 38.83 -13.62
CA SER A 12 23.77 38.82 -13.09
C SER A 12 22.93 37.63 -13.56
N PHE A 13 23.29 36.97 -14.68
CA PHE A 13 22.56 35.78 -15.15
C PHE A 13 22.98 34.51 -14.39
N LEU A 14 24.24 34.42 -13.96
CA LEU A 14 24.75 33.30 -13.16
C LEU A 14 24.29 33.33 -11.70
N LEU A 15 23.99 34.52 -11.16
CA LEU A 15 23.48 34.68 -9.78
C LEU A 15 21.95 34.50 -9.67
N GLY A 16 21.22 34.53 -10.79
CA GLY A 16 19.77 34.38 -10.83
C GLY A 16 19.27 32.94 -10.87
N CYS A 17 20.14 31.97 -11.22
CA CYS A 17 19.75 30.55 -11.33
C CYS A 17 20.00 29.76 -10.05
N SER A 18 20.68 30.33 -9.06
CA SER A 18 21.06 29.65 -7.80
C SER A 18 20.01 29.72 -6.68
N LEU A 19 18.84 30.34 -6.92
CA LEU A 19 17.81 30.53 -5.88
C LEU A 19 16.48 29.79 -6.13
N LEU A 20 16.43 28.83 -7.05
CA LEU A 20 15.30 27.90 -7.21
C LEU A 20 15.70 26.44 -6.93
N ALA A 21 16.43 26.21 -5.84
CA ALA A 21 16.38 24.91 -5.19
C ALA A 21 15.29 24.98 -4.11
N MET A 22 14.02 24.98 -4.54
CA MET A 22 12.94 24.71 -3.60
C MET A 22 13.12 23.27 -3.13
N ALA A 23 13.38 23.12 -1.83
CA ALA A 23 13.50 21.84 -1.16
C ALA A 23 12.24 21.00 -1.47
N MET A 24 12.38 19.98 -2.33
CA MET A 24 11.47 18.86 -2.35
C MET A 24 11.76 18.08 -1.08
N GLY A 25 11.07 18.43 0.01
CA GLY A 25 11.02 17.59 1.19
C GLY A 25 10.26 16.34 0.80
N ASP A 26 10.97 15.30 0.37
CA ASP A 26 10.38 13.97 0.20
C ASP A 26 9.90 13.52 1.58
N ALA A 27 8.60 13.67 1.84
CA ALA A 27 7.98 12.96 2.94
C ALA A 27 8.19 11.47 2.64
N VAL A 28 9.10 10.83 3.39
CA VAL A 28 9.43 9.41 3.22
C VAL A 28 8.23 8.59 3.69
N THR A 29 7.28 8.38 2.79
CA THR A 29 6.12 7.51 3.01
C THR A 29 6.38 6.18 2.32
N SER A 30 6.11 5.07 3.01
CA SER A 30 6.12 3.74 2.39
C SER A 30 5.07 3.68 1.26
N LYS A 31 5.39 3.03 0.13
CA LYS A 31 4.48 2.87 -1.02
C LYS A 31 4.39 1.40 -1.45
N PHE A 32 3.18 0.96 -1.79
CA PHE A 32 2.97 -0.36 -2.38
C PHE A 32 3.01 -0.24 -3.91
N ASN A 33 3.80 -1.07 -4.59
CA ASN A 33 3.95 -0.99 -6.05
C ASN A 33 3.65 -2.33 -6.70
N VAL A 34 2.72 -2.35 -7.65
CA VAL A 34 2.49 -3.49 -8.52
C VAL A 34 3.38 -3.35 -9.75
N LEU A 35 4.30 -4.30 -9.91
CA LEU A 35 5.24 -4.31 -11.02
C LEU A 35 4.66 -4.98 -12.27
N ILE A 36 3.84 -6.02 -12.06
CA ILE A 36 3.16 -6.79 -13.10
C ILE A 36 1.79 -7.19 -12.54
N PRO A 37 0.70 -7.05 -13.32
CA PRO A 37 0.66 -6.58 -14.70
C PRO A 37 0.68 -5.03 -14.78
N LYS A 38 1.03 -4.44 -15.94
CA LYS A 38 1.24 -2.99 -16.06
C LYS A 38 -0.04 -2.18 -15.85
N GLU A 39 -1.18 -2.81 -16.10
CA GLU A 39 -2.53 -2.28 -15.95
C GLU A 39 -2.84 -1.95 -14.49
N LEU A 40 -2.21 -2.65 -13.55
CA LEU A 40 -2.30 -2.38 -12.11
C LEU A 40 -1.11 -1.54 -11.60
N SER A 41 -0.21 -1.10 -12.48
CA SER A 41 0.94 -0.30 -12.07
C SER A 41 0.57 1.18 -12.12
N LYS A 42 0.63 1.86 -10.95
CA LYS A 42 0.36 3.31 -10.82
C LYS A 42 1.69 4.05 -10.64
N PRO A 43 1.92 5.19 -11.34
CA PRO A 43 3.04 6.08 -11.02
C PRO A 43 2.97 6.52 -9.55
N ASN A 44 4.10 6.44 -8.84
CA ASN A 44 4.22 6.70 -7.39
C ASN A 44 3.55 5.66 -6.47
N GLY A 45 3.09 4.52 -7.02
CA GLY A 45 2.51 3.42 -6.27
C GLY A 45 1.16 3.73 -5.63
N TYR A 46 0.68 2.76 -4.85
CA TYR A 46 -0.50 2.85 -4.01
C TYR A 46 -0.13 3.32 -2.62
N ASP A 47 -0.95 4.21 -2.08
CA ASP A 47 -0.92 4.56 -0.67
C ASP A 47 -1.35 3.36 0.17
N HIS A 48 -0.68 3.18 1.31
CA HIS A 48 -1.08 2.19 2.30
C HIS A 48 -0.83 2.72 3.71
N ARG A 49 -1.26 1.94 4.70
CA ARG A 49 -0.98 2.16 6.11
C ARG A 49 -0.12 1.00 6.60
N ASP A 50 1.05 1.34 7.14
CA ASP A 50 1.92 0.36 7.78
C ASP A 50 1.25 -0.14 9.06
N ALA A 51 1.35 -1.44 9.32
CA ALA A 51 0.92 -2.02 10.58
C ALA A 51 1.84 -1.57 11.72
N LEU A 52 1.27 -1.21 12.87
CA LEU A 52 2.04 -0.85 14.06
C LEU A 52 2.37 -2.09 14.94
N PHE A 53 2.47 -3.26 14.31
CA PHE A 53 2.75 -4.54 14.96
C PHE A 53 3.60 -5.44 14.07
N GLY A 54 4.28 -6.41 14.68
CA GLY A 54 5.32 -7.22 14.03
C GLY A 54 6.66 -6.49 13.93
N ILE A 55 7.59 -7.07 13.15
CA ILE A 55 8.93 -6.51 12.93
C ILE A 55 9.09 -6.23 11.43
N PRO A 56 8.55 -5.12 10.91
CA PRO A 56 8.77 -4.76 9.52
C PRO A 56 10.24 -4.38 9.32
N PRO A 57 10.88 -4.81 8.22
CA PRO A 57 12.24 -4.39 7.88
C PRO A 57 12.21 -2.93 7.38
N TYR A 58 12.14 -1.97 8.30
CA TYR A 58 12.16 -0.55 7.96
C TYR A 58 13.39 -0.21 7.12
N GLY A 59 13.19 0.59 6.07
CA GLY A 59 14.25 0.99 5.12
C GLY A 59 14.59 -0.07 4.06
N GLY A 60 13.92 -1.22 4.05
CA GLY A 60 14.04 -2.25 3.02
C GLY A 60 12.93 -2.19 1.97
N THR A 61 12.95 -3.13 1.03
CA THR A 61 11.87 -3.38 0.07
C THR A 61 11.61 -4.87 -0.01
N ILE A 62 10.33 -5.26 -0.03
CA ILE A 62 9.91 -6.64 -0.22
C ILE A 62 9.22 -6.73 -1.58
N GLN A 63 9.70 -7.64 -2.44
CA GLN A 63 9.12 -7.90 -3.75
C GLN A 63 8.83 -9.40 -3.87
N GLN A 64 7.54 -9.75 -3.92
CA GLN A 64 7.08 -11.14 -3.97
C GLN A 64 5.78 -11.24 -4.78
N GLN A 65 5.37 -12.47 -5.10
CA GLN A 65 4.08 -12.72 -5.72
C GLN A 65 2.95 -12.43 -4.73
N VAL A 66 1.90 -11.75 -5.18
CA VAL A 66 0.67 -11.56 -4.42
C VAL A 66 -0.33 -12.65 -4.79
N TYR A 67 -0.94 -13.27 -3.78
CA TYR A 67 -2.09 -14.17 -3.91
C TYR A 67 -3.30 -13.55 -3.21
N TYR A 68 -4.47 -13.60 -3.82
CA TYR A 68 -5.72 -13.20 -3.18
C TYR A 68 -6.40 -14.43 -2.58
N ALA A 69 -6.78 -14.36 -1.31
CA ALA A 69 -7.31 -15.50 -0.58
C ALA A 69 -8.83 -15.70 -0.72
N ASP A 70 -9.57 -14.70 -1.21
CA ASP A 70 -11.04 -14.70 -1.28
C ASP A 70 -11.70 -15.07 0.07
N SER A 71 -11.16 -14.51 1.15
CA SER A 71 -11.53 -14.82 2.52
C SER A 71 -11.06 -13.73 3.48
N THR A 72 -11.80 -13.55 4.58
CA THR A 72 -11.41 -12.67 5.69
C THR A 72 -10.35 -13.29 6.60
N LEU A 73 -9.97 -14.55 6.39
CA LEU A 73 -8.90 -15.25 7.13
C LEU A 73 -9.08 -15.33 8.65
N CYS A 74 -10.30 -15.20 9.17
CA CYS A 74 -10.54 -15.23 10.61
C CYS A 74 -10.50 -16.62 11.24
N ASP A 75 -10.82 -17.65 10.46
CA ASP A 75 -10.80 -19.05 10.89
C ASP A 75 -9.52 -19.74 10.41
N SER A 76 -8.62 -20.04 11.35
CA SER A 76 -7.35 -20.70 11.04
C SER A 76 -7.50 -22.10 10.45
N THR A 77 -8.65 -22.77 10.65
CA THR A 77 -8.91 -24.11 10.13
C THR A 77 -9.42 -24.11 8.69
N LYS A 78 -9.81 -22.94 8.17
CA LYS A 78 -10.40 -22.76 6.84
C LYS A 78 -9.48 -22.03 5.87
N VAL A 79 -8.20 -21.90 6.20
CA VAL A 79 -7.23 -21.30 5.27
C VAL A 79 -6.93 -22.31 4.16
N ASP A 80 -7.57 -22.12 3.01
CA ASP A 80 -7.34 -22.93 1.81
C ASP A 80 -6.33 -22.22 0.88
N PRO A 81 -5.12 -22.77 0.72
CA PRO A 81 -4.07 -22.15 -0.08
C PRO A 81 -4.27 -22.28 -1.61
N THR A 82 -5.35 -22.92 -2.05
CA THR A 82 -5.69 -23.09 -3.48
C THR A 82 -6.81 -22.15 -3.95
N MET A 83 -7.52 -21.53 -3.00
CA MET A 83 -8.63 -20.63 -3.26
C MET A 83 -8.18 -19.22 -3.66
N GLY A 84 -9.15 -18.48 -4.20
CA GLY A 84 -9.00 -17.09 -4.62
C GLY A 84 -8.26 -16.94 -5.95
N TYR A 85 -7.43 -15.89 -6.07
CA TYR A 85 -6.81 -15.49 -7.33
C TYR A 85 -5.26 -15.48 -7.29
N PRO A 86 -4.60 -15.97 -8.35
CA PRO A 86 -5.19 -16.74 -9.45
C PRO A 86 -5.74 -18.08 -8.95
N THR A 87 -6.75 -18.62 -9.63
CA THR A 87 -7.27 -19.97 -9.35
C THR A 87 -6.18 -20.99 -9.65
N ARG A 88 -5.91 -21.89 -8.72
CA ARG A 88 -4.77 -22.82 -8.79
C ARG A 88 -5.16 -24.20 -8.30
N THR A 89 -4.43 -25.20 -8.78
CA THR A 89 -4.47 -26.57 -8.22
C THR A 89 -3.43 -26.77 -7.14
N GLU A 90 -2.32 -26.04 -7.22
CA GLU A 90 -1.22 -26.10 -6.27
C GLU A 90 -1.34 -24.99 -5.22
N PRO A 91 -0.94 -25.25 -3.97
CA PRO A 91 -0.98 -24.27 -2.90
C PRO A 91 -0.07 -23.06 -3.20
N TRP A 92 -0.28 -21.97 -2.45
CA TRP A 92 0.59 -20.80 -2.50
C TRP A 92 2.07 -21.18 -2.34
N LYS A 93 2.88 -20.73 -3.31
CA LYS A 93 4.32 -21.02 -3.32
C LYS A 93 5.08 -19.95 -2.56
N SER A 94 5.69 -20.30 -1.43
CA SER A 94 6.56 -19.41 -0.66
C SER A 94 7.83 -19.01 -1.41
N PRO A 95 8.35 -17.79 -1.18
CA PRO A 95 7.76 -16.72 -0.36
C PRO A 95 6.68 -15.93 -1.13
N PHE A 96 5.62 -15.50 -0.43
CA PHE A 96 4.50 -14.77 -1.04
C PHE A 96 3.90 -13.74 -0.09
N ILE A 97 3.21 -12.76 -0.68
CA ILE A 97 2.35 -11.79 -0.02
C ILE A 97 0.91 -12.27 -0.17
N LEU A 98 0.13 -12.26 0.91
CA LEU A 98 -1.28 -12.65 0.87
C LEU A 98 -2.19 -11.42 0.94
N LEU A 99 -3.09 -11.26 -0.02
CA LEU A 99 -4.14 -10.26 -0.05
C LEU A 99 -5.43 -10.85 0.51
N VAL A 100 -6.01 -10.18 1.50
CA VAL A 100 -7.20 -10.63 2.24
C VAL A 100 -8.18 -9.48 2.46
N ASP A 101 -9.46 -9.79 2.62
CA ASP A 101 -10.46 -8.75 2.82
C ASP A 101 -10.57 -8.34 4.30
N ARG A 102 -10.87 -7.06 4.50
CA ARG A 102 -11.23 -6.50 5.80
C ARG A 102 -12.57 -7.06 6.29
N GLY A 103 -12.68 -7.27 7.61
CA GLY A 103 -13.92 -7.73 8.26
C GLY A 103 -13.72 -8.88 9.24
N ASP A 104 -14.79 -9.24 9.95
CA ASP A 104 -14.98 -10.41 10.84
C ASP A 104 -14.07 -10.56 12.09
N CYS A 105 -12.81 -10.14 12.05
CA CYS A 105 -11.84 -10.27 13.16
C CYS A 105 -10.72 -9.23 13.09
N SER A 106 -9.84 -9.23 14.10
CA SER A 106 -8.73 -8.27 14.21
C SER A 106 -7.67 -8.45 13.12
N PHE A 107 -6.93 -7.37 12.83
CA PHE A 107 -5.81 -7.41 11.89
C PHE A 107 -4.71 -8.38 12.32
N VAL A 108 -4.41 -8.43 13.62
CA VAL A 108 -3.41 -9.35 14.18
C VAL A 108 -3.82 -10.81 13.96
N GLN A 109 -5.10 -11.15 14.18
CA GLN A 109 -5.60 -12.50 13.93
C GLN A 109 -5.46 -12.92 12.47
N LYS A 110 -5.79 -12.02 11.52
CA LYS A 110 -5.59 -12.26 10.08
C LYS A 110 -4.13 -12.53 9.76
N VAL A 111 -3.24 -11.67 10.24
CA VAL A 111 -1.79 -11.78 9.99
C VAL A 111 -1.22 -13.07 10.55
N ARG A 112 -1.65 -13.50 11.75
CA ARG A 112 -1.23 -14.78 12.35
C ARG A 112 -1.69 -15.98 11.53
N ASN A 113 -2.92 -15.98 11.06
CA ASN A 113 -3.46 -17.06 10.25
C ASN A 113 -2.73 -17.13 8.89
N ALA A 114 -2.45 -15.98 8.27
CA ALA A 114 -1.66 -15.91 7.05
C ALA A 114 -0.20 -16.35 7.25
N GLN A 115 0.43 -15.95 8.37
CA GLN A 115 1.79 -16.37 8.71
C GLN A 115 1.88 -17.89 8.90
N ARG A 116 0.90 -18.51 9.58
CA ARG A 116 0.81 -19.97 9.70
C ARG A 116 0.67 -20.68 8.36
N ALA A 117 0.05 -20.03 7.38
CA ALA A 117 -0.02 -20.51 6.00
C ALA A 117 1.25 -20.24 5.16
N GLY A 118 2.29 -19.66 5.75
CA GLY A 118 3.58 -19.42 5.10
C GLY A 118 3.70 -18.10 4.34
N ALA A 119 2.78 -17.16 4.55
CA ALA A 119 2.87 -15.81 3.99
C ALA A 119 4.04 -15.05 4.63
N SER A 120 4.76 -14.26 3.83
CA SER A 120 5.84 -13.38 4.30
C SER A 120 5.36 -11.99 4.66
N ALA A 121 4.24 -11.55 4.08
CA ALA A 121 3.53 -10.32 4.45
C ALA A 121 2.06 -10.43 4.05
N VAL A 122 1.23 -9.53 4.57
CA VAL A 122 -0.22 -9.51 4.34
C VAL A 122 -0.63 -8.12 3.88
N LEU A 123 -1.42 -8.07 2.81
CA LEU A 123 -2.15 -6.89 2.37
C LEU A 123 -3.61 -7.09 2.77
N ILE A 124 -4.19 -6.10 3.42
CA ILE A 124 -5.60 -6.14 3.83
C ILE A 124 -6.34 -5.12 2.97
N ALA A 125 -7.21 -5.60 2.10
CA ALA A 125 -8.04 -4.76 1.25
C ALA A 125 -9.15 -4.13 2.08
N ASP A 126 -9.18 -2.80 2.16
CA ASP A 126 -10.34 -2.10 2.70
C ASP A 126 -11.45 -2.12 1.67
N ASN A 127 -12.57 -2.75 2.02
CA ASN A 127 -13.75 -2.93 1.19
C ASN A 127 -14.87 -1.95 1.57
N ILE A 128 -14.61 -1.00 2.47
CA ILE A 128 -15.55 0.04 2.87
C ILE A 128 -14.89 1.41 2.64
N CYS A 129 -15.51 2.26 1.83
CA CYS A 129 -14.96 3.59 1.53
C CYS A 129 -15.16 4.55 2.70
N ILE A 130 -14.27 5.53 2.79
CA ILE A 130 -14.34 6.61 3.77
C ILE A 130 -15.12 7.78 3.17
N CYS A 131 -15.99 8.39 3.97
CA CYS A 131 -16.79 9.52 3.54
C CYS A 131 -15.90 10.69 3.08
N GLY A 132 -16.08 11.12 1.83
CA GLY A 132 -15.32 12.23 1.24
C GLY A 132 -14.03 11.82 0.51
N HIS A 133 -13.76 10.52 0.36
CA HIS A 133 -12.69 10.03 -0.49
C HIS A 133 -13.23 9.69 -1.90
N ASP A 134 -13.09 10.63 -2.83
CA ASP A 134 -13.68 10.53 -4.17
C ASP A 134 -13.23 9.27 -4.94
N GLU A 135 -12.00 8.78 -4.69
CA GLU A 135 -11.41 7.65 -5.42
C GLU A 135 -12.15 6.31 -5.22
N CYS A 136 -12.82 6.08 -4.08
CA CYS A 136 -13.57 4.84 -3.82
C CYS A 136 -15.10 5.02 -3.78
N GLN A 137 -15.58 6.27 -3.85
CA GLN A 137 -17.02 6.59 -3.75
C GLN A 137 -17.78 6.24 -5.04
N ASP A 138 -17.10 6.29 -6.19
CA ASP A 138 -17.67 5.94 -7.49
C ASP A 138 -18.03 4.43 -7.58
N ASP A 139 -17.28 3.58 -6.87
CA ASP A 139 -17.52 2.12 -6.83
C ASP A 139 -18.70 1.72 -5.92
N ILE A 140 -18.90 2.45 -4.80
CA ILE A 140 -20.03 2.22 -3.87
C ILE A 140 -21.38 2.48 -4.54
N SER A 141 -21.41 3.40 -5.51
CA SER A 141 -22.64 3.81 -6.21
C SER A 141 -23.22 2.73 -7.13
N SER A 142 -22.50 1.62 -7.35
CA SER A 142 -22.83 0.60 -8.36
C SER A 142 -23.20 -0.78 -7.78
N GLY A 143 -23.04 -1.04 -6.48
CA GLY A 143 -23.06 -2.40 -5.94
C GLY A 143 -23.94 -2.67 -4.71
N ASP A 144 -24.18 -1.70 -3.84
CA ASP A 144 -24.96 -1.93 -2.63
C ASP A 144 -25.82 -0.70 -2.29
N GLY A 145 -27.05 -0.94 -1.84
CA GLY A 145 -28.16 0.02 -1.83
C GLY A 145 -28.08 1.13 -0.77
N GLY A 146 -26.96 1.84 -0.66
CA GLY A 146 -26.87 3.07 0.13
C GLY A 146 -25.46 3.65 0.23
N ASN A 147 -25.38 4.97 0.40
CA ASN A 147 -24.16 5.74 0.70
C ASN A 147 -23.57 5.37 2.08
N PHE A 148 -23.26 4.10 2.32
CA PHE A 148 -22.63 3.67 3.56
C PHE A 148 -21.11 3.82 3.42
N CYS A 149 -20.59 4.88 4.02
CA CYS A 149 -19.17 5.16 4.11
C CYS A 149 -18.77 5.27 5.58
N GLU A 150 -17.52 4.94 5.89
CA GLU A 150 -16.96 5.11 7.22
C GLU A 150 -16.46 6.53 7.43
N SER A 151 -16.58 7.03 8.67
CA SER A 151 -16.14 8.38 9.01
C SER A 151 -14.64 8.47 9.32
N GLN A 152 -13.97 7.33 9.52
CA GLN A 152 -12.57 7.24 9.92
C GLN A 152 -11.90 6.03 9.28
N GLU A 153 -10.59 6.15 9.05
CA GLU A 153 -9.75 5.01 8.63
C GLU A 153 -9.72 3.91 9.70
N PRO A 154 -9.63 2.63 9.31
CA PRO A 154 -9.40 1.57 10.26
C PRO A 154 -8.05 1.70 10.97
N ILE A 155 -8.05 1.41 12.28
CA ILE A 155 -6.85 1.49 13.11
C ILE A 155 -6.09 0.15 13.06
N MET A 156 -4.92 0.15 12.41
CA MET A 156 -4.01 -1.00 12.30
C MET A 156 -3.17 -1.21 13.58
N ALA A 157 -3.85 -1.33 14.73
CA ALA A 157 -3.21 -1.51 16.04
C ALA A 157 -3.06 -2.98 16.42
N ASP A 158 -2.06 -3.26 17.25
CA ASP A 158 -1.94 -4.53 17.96
C ASP A 158 -3.16 -4.70 18.88
N ASP A 159 -3.76 -5.88 18.88
CA ASP A 159 -4.87 -6.25 19.75
C ASP A 159 -4.38 -6.84 21.09
N GLY A 160 -3.08 -6.75 21.36
CA GLY A 160 -2.42 -7.28 22.56
C GLY A 160 -2.18 -8.78 22.48
N SER A 161 -2.56 -9.42 21.38
CA SER A 161 -2.31 -10.84 21.21
C SER A 161 -0.88 -11.11 20.76
N GLY A 162 -0.15 -10.13 20.17
CA GLY A 162 1.15 -10.28 19.49
C GLY A 162 2.40 -10.65 20.32
N SER A 163 2.26 -11.05 21.59
CA SER A 163 3.39 -11.34 22.50
C SER A 163 3.82 -12.82 22.57
N ASP A 164 3.61 -13.62 21.53
CA ASP A 164 3.99 -15.05 21.50
C ASP A 164 5.45 -15.32 21.07
#